data_AF-A0A8U0S1X7-F1
#
_entry.id   AF-A0A8U0S1X7-F1
#
_cell.length_a   1.000
_cell.length_b   1.000
_cell.length_c   1.000
_cell.angle_alpha   90.00
_cell.angle_beta   90.00
_cell.angle_gamma   90.00
#
_symmetry.space_group_name_H-M   'P 1'
#
loop_
_entity.id
_entity.type
_entity.pdbx_description
1 polymer ?
#
loop_
_entity_poly.entity_id
_entity_poly.type
_entity_poly.pdbx_seq_one_letter_code
_entity_poly.pdbx_strand_id
1 'polypeptide(L)'
;MNFSKCLYNIGEQLDSDELASLKFLSMDYIPQKKQEPIKDPLMLFQRLQEKRLLEENNLSFLKELLFRINRLDLLVTYLDTSKQEMEQELQIPGRAQISAYRVMLFQISEDVSKLELKSFKFFLSQEIPRCRVNDDSNLFDIFIEMEKRVILGERNLDTLKRICDLINRSLLKKITDYEELSQERTMIPQRSLDEISNDMSQLLVGEKSLRIPPMSDSPREQNCGSETSDKVYQMESKPRGYCLIFNNYDFSIARKEVPKLHSIKDRNGTDLDAGK
;
A
#
# COMPACT_ATOMS: atom_id res chain seq x y z
N MET A 1 31.81 8.74 2.55
CA MET A 1 31.55 8.97 4.00
C MET A 1 31.31 7.62 4.65
N ASN A 2 31.64 7.42 5.92
CA ASN A 2 31.32 6.15 6.57
C ASN A 2 29.79 6.10 6.81
N PHE A 3 29.07 5.40 5.94
CA PHE A 3 27.60 5.31 5.94
C PHE A 3 27.05 4.95 7.33
N SER A 4 27.66 3.99 8.01
CA SER A 4 27.29 3.60 9.37
C SER A 4 27.47 4.71 10.40
N LYS A 5 28.50 5.56 10.24
CA LYS A 5 28.71 6.74 11.11
C LYS A 5 27.66 7.82 10.85
N CYS A 6 27.24 8.00 9.60
CA CYS A 6 26.14 8.91 9.25
C CYS A 6 24.83 8.47 9.92
N LEU A 7 24.45 7.19 9.76
CA LEU A 7 23.27 6.63 10.43
C LEU A 7 23.35 6.73 11.96
N TYR A 8 24.54 6.53 12.53
CA TYR A 8 24.77 6.70 13.96
C TYR A 8 24.44 8.14 14.41
N ASN A 9 25.03 9.13 13.74
CA ASN A 9 24.82 10.53 14.07
C ASN A 9 23.35 10.95 13.90
N ILE A 10 22.69 10.50 12.82
CA ILE A 10 21.26 10.75 12.62
C ILE A 10 20.46 10.15 13.78
N GLY A 11 20.75 8.91 14.15
CA GLY A 11 20.05 8.21 15.23
C GLY A 11 20.22 8.88 16.60
N GLU A 12 21.38 9.44 16.90
CA GLU A 12 21.64 10.19 18.15
C GLU A 12 20.87 11.52 18.23
N GLN A 13 20.51 12.10 17.08
CA GLN A 13 19.74 13.35 17.02
C GLN A 13 18.23 13.13 17.02
N LEU A 14 17.77 11.87 16.99
CA LEU A 14 16.36 11.52 16.98
C LEU A 14 15.88 11.18 18.40
N ASP A 15 14.79 11.81 18.81
CA ASP A 15 14.19 11.56 20.12
C ASP A 15 13.23 10.35 20.11
N SER A 16 12.63 10.06 21.28
CA SER A 16 11.71 8.93 21.42
C SER A 16 10.38 9.13 20.68
N ASP A 17 9.92 10.37 20.54
CA ASP A 17 8.63 10.71 19.93
C ASP A 17 8.75 10.66 18.39
N GLU A 18 9.87 11.13 17.86
CA GLU A 18 10.29 10.97 16.47
C GLU A 18 10.51 9.50 16.13
N LEU A 19 11.12 8.72 17.02
CA LEU A 19 11.25 7.27 16.82
C LEU A 19 9.87 6.59 16.72
N ALA A 20 8.91 6.98 17.55
CA ALA A 20 7.54 6.46 17.46
C ALA A 20 6.88 6.82 16.11
N SER A 21 7.11 8.05 15.65
CA SER A 21 6.65 8.54 14.34
C SER A 21 7.27 7.75 13.18
N LEU A 22 8.58 7.51 13.22
CA LEU A 22 9.30 6.74 12.21
C LEU A 22 8.85 5.28 12.16
N LYS A 23 8.58 4.67 13.32
CA LYS A 23 8.00 3.33 13.42
C LYS A 23 6.65 3.27 12.72
N PHE A 24 5.77 4.23 13.01
CA PHE A 24 4.45 4.32 12.39
C PHE A 24 4.53 4.47 10.87
N LEU A 25 5.37 5.39 10.37
CA LEU A 25 5.56 5.59 8.93
C LEU A 25 6.18 4.37 8.22
N SER A 26 6.95 3.56 8.95
CA SER A 26 7.57 2.34 8.42
C SER A 26 6.67 1.09 8.50
N MET A 27 5.43 1.20 9.00
CA MET A 27 4.52 0.07 9.21
C MET A 27 4.16 -0.68 7.93
N ASP A 28 4.13 0.01 6.78
CA ASP A 28 3.82 -0.60 5.48
C ASP A 28 4.90 -1.61 5.06
N TYR A 29 6.12 -1.47 5.59
CA TYR A 29 7.28 -2.29 5.23
C TYR A 29 7.75 -3.22 6.35
N ILE A 30 7.66 -2.76 7.60
CA ILE A 30 8.06 -3.48 8.80
C ILE A 30 6.81 -3.75 9.63
N PRO A 31 6.34 -5.02 9.69
CA PRO A 31 5.17 -5.35 10.50
C PRO A 31 5.37 -5.03 11.98
N GLN A 32 4.29 -4.64 12.68
CA GLN A 32 4.30 -4.24 14.09
C GLN A 32 5.09 -5.20 15.00
N LYS A 33 4.93 -6.52 14.83
CA LYS A 33 5.62 -7.55 15.62
C LYS A 33 7.15 -7.44 15.57
N LYS A 34 7.70 -6.93 14.45
CA LYS A 34 9.14 -6.70 14.27
C LYS A 34 9.57 -5.32 14.75
N GLN A 35 8.63 -4.41 14.98
CA GLN A 35 8.89 -3.08 15.52
C GLN A 35 8.88 -3.03 17.05
N GLU A 36 8.13 -3.92 17.71
CA GLU A 36 8.12 -4.07 19.18
C GLU A 36 9.53 -4.16 19.82
N PRO A 37 10.51 -4.93 19.30
CA PRO A 37 11.85 -4.99 19.88
C PRO A 37 12.74 -3.79 19.55
N ILE A 38 12.31 -2.87 18.68
CA ILE A 38 13.10 -1.70 18.28
C ILE A 38 13.03 -0.68 19.42
N LYS A 39 14.13 -0.51 20.15
CA LYS A 39 14.24 0.48 21.24
C LYS A 39 14.86 1.79 20.80
N ASP A 40 15.75 1.73 19.81
CA ASP A 40 16.54 2.87 19.37
C ASP A 40 16.39 3.11 17.85
N PRO A 41 16.58 4.35 17.36
CA PRO A 41 16.54 4.67 15.92
C PRO A 41 17.53 3.85 15.08
N LEU A 42 18.69 3.50 15.67
CA LEU A 42 19.69 2.66 15.01
C LEU A 42 19.18 1.24 14.74
N MET A 43 18.40 0.68 15.67
CA MET A 43 17.77 -0.62 15.46
C MET A 43 16.74 -0.54 14.32
N LEU A 44 16.03 0.58 14.19
CA LEU A 44 15.11 0.78 13.06
C LEU A 44 15.87 0.83 11.74
N PHE A 45 16.97 1.58 11.67
CA PHE A 45 17.81 1.64 10.48
C PHE A 45 18.37 0.26 10.10
N GLN A 46 18.83 -0.54 11.07
CA GLN A 46 19.25 -1.92 10.81
C GLN A 46 18.12 -2.78 10.22
N ARG A 47 16.90 -2.67 10.74
CA ARG A 47 15.73 -3.38 10.17
C ARG A 47 15.40 -2.91 8.76
N LEU A 48 15.58 -1.63 8.46
CA LEU A 48 15.40 -1.08 7.11
C LEU A 48 16.50 -1.57 6.15
N GLN A 49 17.74 -1.72 6.62
CA GLN A 49 18.84 -2.33 5.87
C GLN A 49 18.56 -3.81 5.55
N GLU A 50 18.09 -4.59 6.53
CA GLU A 50 17.68 -5.99 6.32
C GLU A 50 16.59 -6.14 5.25
N LYS A 51 15.74 -5.12 5.10
CA LYS A 51 14.67 -5.04 4.10
C LYS A 51 15.11 -4.45 2.76
N ARG A 52 16.38 -4.06 2.60
CA ARG A 52 16.93 -3.37 1.41
C ARG A 52 16.22 -2.04 1.08
N LEU A 53 15.59 -1.43 2.09
CA LEU A 53 14.99 -0.09 1.97
C LEU A 53 15.99 1.01 2.29
N LEU A 54 17.07 0.66 2.99
CA LEU A 54 18.13 1.57 3.36
C LEU A 54 19.48 0.93 3.03
N GLU A 55 20.20 1.50 2.07
CA GLU A 55 21.52 1.04 1.66
C GLU A 55 22.42 2.26 1.40
N GLU A 56 23.74 2.07 1.35
CA GLU A 56 24.68 3.17 1.08
C GLU A 56 24.39 3.86 -0.27
N ASN A 57 23.91 3.09 -1.26
CA ASN A 57 23.53 3.59 -2.59
C ASN A 57 22.05 3.99 -2.67
N ASN A 58 21.25 3.73 -1.63
CA ASN A 58 19.82 4.00 -1.61
C ASN A 58 19.37 4.58 -0.26
N LEU A 59 19.37 5.91 -0.19
CA LEU A 59 18.94 6.69 0.97
C LEU A 59 17.54 7.29 0.79
N SER A 60 16.87 7.00 -0.32
CA SER A 60 15.60 7.63 -0.69
C SER A 60 14.52 7.45 0.38
N PHE A 61 14.39 6.25 0.96
CA PHE A 61 13.42 5.98 2.01
C PHE A 61 13.73 6.74 3.30
N LEU A 62 15.00 6.77 3.72
CA LEU A 62 15.42 7.52 4.91
C LEU A 62 15.22 9.03 4.72
N LYS A 63 15.53 9.55 3.53
CA LYS A 63 15.27 10.95 3.19
C LYS A 63 13.78 11.26 3.29
N GLU A 64 12.92 10.41 2.75
CA GLU A 64 11.47 10.58 2.87
C GLU A 64 11.02 10.55 4.34
N LEU A 65 11.48 9.59 5.12
CA LEU A 65 11.15 9.48 6.54
C LEU A 65 11.52 10.76 7.32
N LEU A 66 12.75 11.24 7.17
CA LEU A 66 13.23 12.47 7.82
C LEU A 66 12.46 13.71 7.35
N PHE A 67 12.10 13.75 6.07
CA PHE A 67 11.25 14.82 5.53
C PHE A 67 9.85 14.81 6.15
N ARG A 68 9.24 13.63 6.34
CA ARG A 68 7.89 13.53 6.94
C ARG A 68 7.87 13.97 8.39
N ILE A 69 8.87 13.62 9.18
CA ILE A 69 9.00 14.10 10.57
C ILE A 69 9.51 15.55 10.66
N ASN A 70 9.63 16.25 9.53
CA ASN A 70 10.08 17.64 9.43
C ASN A 70 11.50 17.91 9.99
N ARG A 71 12.37 16.91 9.99
CA ARG A 71 13.79 17.02 10.39
C ARG A 71 14.69 17.40 9.22
N LEU A 72 14.42 18.59 8.71
CA LEU A 72 15.16 19.21 7.60
C LEU A 72 16.63 19.49 7.95
N ASP A 73 16.90 19.75 9.23
CA ASP A 73 18.24 19.89 9.80
C ASP A 73 19.10 18.65 9.53
N LEU A 74 18.54 17.44 9.75
CA LEU A 74 19.25 16.19 9.53
C LEU A 74 19.44 15.89 8.04
N LEU A 75 18.45 16.23 7.20
CA LEU A 75 18.54 16.10 5.75
C LEU A 75 19.68 16.94 5.17
N VAL A 76 19.77 18.21 5.57
CA VAL A 76 20.80 19.13 5.08
C VAL A 76 22.17 18.77 5.66
N THR A 77 22.25 18.41 6.94
CA THR A 77 23.53 18.19 7.63
C THR A 77 24.20 16.88 7.28
N TYR A 78 23.42 15.79 7.13
CA TYR A 78 23.95 14.43 7.00
C TYR A 78 23.70 13.78 5.65
N LEU A 79 22.74 14.29 4.87
CA LEU A 79 22.31 13.70 3.60
C LEU A 79 22.45 14.66 2.42
N ASP A 80 23.00 15.87 2.65
CA ASP A 80 23.18 16.93 1.66
C ASP A 80 21.95 17.15 0.76
N THR A 81 20.76 17.01 1.34
CA THR A 81 19.49 17.08 0.60
C THR A 81 18.67 18.26 1.08
N SER A 82 18.22 19.08 0.15
CA SER A 82 17.40 20.24 0.44
C SER A 82 15.91 19.89 0.53
N LYS A 83 15.14 20.73 1.24
CA LYS A 83 13.68 20.63 1.31
C LYS A 83 13.04 20.65 -0.09
N GLN A 84 13.54 21.51 -0.97
CA GLN A 84 12.99 21.70 -2.32
C GLN A 84 13.18 20.46 -3.19
N GLU A 85 14.35 19.82 -3.12
CA GLU A 85 14.61 18.56 -3.82
C GLU A 85 13.65 17.47 -3.37
N MET A 86 13.43 17.33 -2.05
CA MET A 86 12.45 16.37 -1.53
C MET A 86 11.03 16.67 -1.97
N GLU A 87 10.60 17.94 -1.95
CA GLU A 87 9.27 18.32 -2.44
C GLU A 87 9.08 18.01 -3.92
N GLN A 88 10.10 18.25 -4.74
CA GLN A 88 10.07 17.91 -6.17
C GLN A 88 10.07 16.40 -6.39
N GLU A 89 10.91 15.65 -5.68
CA GLU A 89 10.96 14.19 -5.79
C GLU A 89 9.64 13.54 -5.36
N LEU A 90 9.03 14.02 -4.27
CA LEU A 90 7.77 13.47 -3.74
C LEU A 90 6.54 13.90 -4.55
N GLN A 91 6.63 14.97 -5.35
CA GLN A 91 5.58 15.33 -6.31
C GLN A 91 5.51 14.33 -7.47
N ILE A 92 6.62 13.68 -7.82
CA ILE A 92 6.65 12.72 -8.92
C ILE A 92 5.87 11.46 -8.51
N PRO A 93 4.81 11.08 -9.25
CA PRO A 93 4.03 9.88 -8.96
C PRO A 93 4.92 8.63 -8.91
N GLY A 94 4.80 7.84 -7.85
CA GLY A 94 5.54 6.58 -7.66
C GLY A 94 6.96 6.72 -7.09
N ARG A 95 7.45 7.93 -6.82
CA ARG A 95 8.72 8.15 -6.10
C ARG A 95 8.59 8.10 -4.58
N ALA A 96 7.45 8.55 -4.06
CA ALA A 96 7.11 8.39 -2.66
C ALA A 96 6.93 6.91 -2.33
N GLN A 97 7.70 6.43 -1.36
CA GLN A 97 7.65 5.06 -0.86
C GLN A 97 6.64 4.95 0.29
N ILE A 98 6.42 6.00 1.08
CA ILE A 98 5.42 5.99 2.14
C ILE A 98 4.04 6.21 1.50
N SER A 99 3.07 5.36 1.84
CA SER A 99 1.71 5.51 1.32
C SER A 99 1.12 6.86 1.72
N ALA A 100 0.37 7.48 0.81
CA ALA A 100 -0.29 8.75 1.10
C ALA A 100 -1.28 8.62 2.28
N TYR A 101 -1.83 7.42 2.50
CA TYR A 101 -2.64 7.08 3.65
C TYR A 101 -1.86 7.22 4.98
N ARG A 102 -0.67 6.64 5.07
CA ARG A 102 0.19 6.78 6.28
C ARG A 102 0.58 8.22 6.54
N VAL A 103 0.89 8.97 5.47
CA VAL A 103 1.21 10.41 5.57
C VAL A 103 0.01 11.18 6.12
N MET A 104 -1.20 10.91 5.64
CA MET A 104 -2.43 11.56 6.13
C MET A 104 -2.66 11.25 7.62
N LEU A 105 -2.53 9.99 8.04
CA LEU A 105 -2.67 9.65 9.46
C LEU A 105 -1.61 10.31 10.34
N PHE A 106 -0.38 10.40 9.86
CA PHE A 106 0.69 11.13 10.56
C PHE A 106 0.39 12.63 10.67
N GLN A 107 -0.11 13.25 9.61
CA GLN A 107 -0.51 14.66 9.65
C GLN A 107 -1.70 14.92 10.59
N ILE A 108 -2.56 13.93 10.81
CA ILE A 108 -3.63 14.03 11.80
C ILE A 108 -3.03 13.95 13.21
N SER A 109 -2.08 13.05 13.47
CA SER A 109 -1.46 12.95 14.80
C SER A 109 -0.68 14.19 15.21
N GLU A 110 -0.03 14.86 14.26
CA GLU A 110 0.69 16.10 14.53
C GLU A 110 -0.24 17.26 14.91
N ASP A 111 -1.45 17.30 14.34
CA ASP A 111 -2.42 18.37 14.59
C ASP A 111 -3.29 18.12 15.83
N VAL A 112 -3.34 16.89 16.32
CA VAL A 112 -4.18 16.52 17.47
C VAL A 112 -3.48 16.90 18.78
N SER A 113 -4.08 17.82 19.52
CA SER A 113 -3.61 18.17 20.85
C SER A 113 -3.88 17.06 21.88
N LYS A 114 -3.19 17.10 23.03
CA LYS A 114 -3.41 16.13 24.13
C LYS A 114 -4.85 16.12 24.65
N LEU A 115 -5.57 17.25 24.59
CA LEU A 115 -6.98 17.33 24.99
C LEU A 115 -7.89 16.71 23.93
N GLU A 116 -7.66 17.03 22.67
CA GLU A 116 -8.36 16.42 21.55
C GLU A 116 -8.12 14.91 21.47
N LEU A 117 -6.91 14.44 21.82
CA LEU A 117 -6.62 13.02 21.95
C LEU A 117 -7.51 12.36 23.01
N LYS A 118 -7.71 12.98 24.18
CA LYS A 118 -8.63 12.44 25.21
C LYS A 118 -10.06 12.37 24.69
N SER A 119 -10.52 13.41 24.00
CA SER A 119 -11.82 13.40 23.32
C SER A 119 -11.89 12.29 22.26
N PHE A 120 -10.83 12.08 21.49
CA PHE A 120 -10.70 11.00 20.51
C PHE A 120 -10.88 9.64 21.16
N LYS A 121 -10.16 9.38 22.28
CA LYS A 121 -10.31 8.14 23.05
C LYS A 121 -11.75 7.94 23.53
N PHE A 122 -12.37 9.00 24.02
CA PHE A 122 -13.75 8.95 24.50
C PHE A 122 -14.74 8.59 23.38
N PHE A 123 -14.73 9.31 22.26
CA PHE A 123 -15.61 9.01 21.13
C PHE A 123 -15.33 7.63 20.52
N LEU A 124 -14.06 7.23 20.45
CA LEU A 124 -13.69 5.91 19.97
C LEU A 124 -14.20 4.79 20.87
N SER A 125 -14.20 4.98 22.20
CA SER A 125 -14.76 3.99 23.13
C SER A 125 -16.29 3.85 23.03
N GLN A 126 -16.99 4.92 22.61
CA GLN A 126 -18.42 4.86 22.32
C GLN A 126 -18.72 4.15 21.00
N GLU A 127 -17.99 4.47 19.92
CA GLU A 127 -18.17 3.80 18.63
C GLU A 127 -17.69 2.34 18.65
N ILE A 128 -16.69 2.03 19.50
CA ILE A 128 -16.07 0.71 19.59
C ILE A 128 -16.02 0.27 21.06
N PRO A 129 -17.05 -0.44 21.55
CA PRO A 129 -17.15 -0.85 22.96
C PRO A 129 -16.02 -1.78 23.44
N ARG A 130 -15.24 -2.34 22.51
CA ARG A 130 -14.11 -3.24 22.81
C ARG A 130 -12.74 -2.61 22.53
N CYS A 131 -12.65 -1.33 22.18
CA CYS A 131 -11.36 -0.70 21.90
C CYS A 131 -10.59 -0.58 23.21
N ARG A 132 -9.53 -1.37 23.37
CA ARG A 132 -8.64 -1.31 24.53
C ARG A 132 -7.71 -0.13 24.34
N VAL A 133 -8.27 1.07 24.40
CA VAL A 133 -7.46 2.29 24.39
C VAL A 133 -7.00 2.50 25.81
N ASN A 134 -5.73 2.20 26.08
CA ASN A 134 -5.16 2.47 27.39
C ASN A 134 -4.93 3.99 27.52
N ASP A 135 -4.90 4.50 28.75
CA ASP A 135 -4.64 5.92 29.00
C ASP A 135 -3.27 6.37 28.45
N ASP A 136 -2.31 5.45 28.36
CA ASP A 136 -0.97 5.67 27.82
C ASP A 136 -0.85 5.52 26.29
N SER A 137 -1.91 5.06 25.60
CA SER A 137 -1.86 4.87 24.14
C SER A 137 -1.73 6.21 23.41
N ASN A 138 -0.78 6.31 22.48
CA ASN A 138 -0.67 7.46 21.59
C ASN A 138 -1.71 7.37 20.44
N LEU A 139 -1.79 8.38 19.58
CA LEU A 139 -2.74 8.34 18.45
C LEU A 139 -2.38 7.29 17.39
N PHE A 140 -1.08 7.01 17.19
CA PHE A 140 -0.62 5.94 16.30
C PHE A 140 -1.09 4.55 16.78
N ASP A 141 -1.00 4.26 18.07
CA ASP A 141 -1.47 3.02 18.67
C ASP A 141 -2.97 2.85 18.45
N ILE A 142 -3.71 3.95 18.56
CA ILE A 142 -5.15 3.99 18.27
C ILE A 142 -5.40 3.65 16.80
N PHE A 143 -4.71 4.29 15.85
CA PHE A 143 -4.85 3.98 14.43
C PHE A 143 -4.52 2.52 14.12
N ILE A 144 -3.46 1.98 14.72
CA ILE A 144 -3.08 0.58 14.56
C ILE A 144 -4.16 -0.36 15.11
N GLU A 145 -4.76 -0.05 16.27
CA GLU A 145 -5.87 -0.83 16.82
C GLU A 145 -7.14 -0.73 15.97
N MET A 146 -7.40 0.42 15.35
CA MET A 146 -8.48 0.59 14.39
C MET A 146 -8.25 -0.23 13.10
N GLU A 147 -7.02 -0.26 12.59
CA GLU A 147 -6.63 -1.08 11.43
C GLU A 147 -6.80 -2.58 11.73
N LYS A 148 -6.35 -3.05 12.90
CA LYS A 148 -6.54 -4.45 13.34
C LYS A 148 -8.01 -4.87 13.38
N ARG A 149 -8.91 -3.92 13.60
CA ARG A 149 -10.37 -4.13 13.65
C ARG A 149 -11.04 -3.93 12.30
N VAL A 150 -10.28 -3.59 11.26
CA VAL A 150 -10.78 -3.39 9.88
C VAL A 150 -11.81 -2.25 9.77
N ILE A 151 -11.79 -1.32 10.72
CA ILE A 151 -12.66 -0.13 10.75
C ILE A 151 -11.94 1.14 10.25
N LEU A 152 -10.64 1.02 9.99
CA LEU A 152 -9.77 2.04 9.42
C LEU A 152 -8.88 1.39 8.36
N GLY A 153 -8.77 2.04 7.20
CA GLY A 153 -7.86 1.66 6.13
C GLY A 153 -7.96 2.64 4.96
N GLU A 154 -7.14 2.44 3.92
CA GLU A 154 -7.04 3.36 2.78
C GLU A 154 -8.39 3.67 2.09
N ARG A 155 -9.31 2.70 2.08
CA ARG A 155 -10.64 2.82 1.47
C ARG A 155 -11.77 2.93 2.50
N ASN A 156 -11.45 2.89 3.79
CA ASN A 156 -12.42 2.91 4.87
C ASN A 156 -11.99 3.94 5.92
N LEU A 157 -12.39 5.19 5.70
CA LEU A 157 -12.07 6.33 6.56
C LEU A 157 -13.30 6.88 7.29
N ASP A 158 -14.48 6.27 7.11
CA ASP A 158 -15.76 6.80 7.60
C ASP A 158 -15.79 6.94 9.12
N THR A 159 -15.28 5.95 9.84
CA THR A 159 -15.17 5.99 11.31
C THR A 159 -14.26 7.12 11.77
N LEU A 160 -13.12 7.29 11.10
CA LEU A 160 -12.18 8.36 11.43
C LEU A 160 -12.79 9.73 11.13
N LYS A 161 -13.48 9.90 10.00
CA LYS A 161 -14.19 11.14 9.67
C LYS A 161 -15.24 11.50 10.70
N ARG A 162 -16.07 10.55 11.14
CA ARG A 162 -17.09 10.80 12.18
C ARG A 162 -16.46 11.32 13.46
N ILE A 163 -15.38 10.68 13.91
CA ILE A 163 -14.66 11.09 15.12
C ILE A 163 -13.99 12.46 14.91
N CYS A 164 -13.33 12.68 13.77
CA CYS A 164 -12.69 13.95 13.45
C CYS A 164 -13.68 15.11 13.31
N ASP A 165 -14.88 14.90 12.75
CA ASP A 165 -15.92 15.93 12.65
C ASP A 165 -16.39 16.42 14.04
N LEU A 166 -16.43 15.51 15.02
CA LEU A 166 -16.80 15.83 16.40
C LEU A 166 -15.71 16.58 17.17
N ILE A 167 -14.45 16.37 16.81
CA ILE A 167 -13.30 16.93 17.54
C ILE A 167 -12.85 18.24 16.90
N ASN A 168 -12.51 18.18 15.61
CA ASN A 168 -11.91 19.30 14.90
C ASN A 168 -12.12 19.22 13.39
N ARG A 169 -12.81 20.23 12.85
CA ARG A 169 -13.08 20.35 11.41
C ARG A 169 -11.82 20.46 10.55
N SER A 170 -10.68 20.90 11.10
CA SER A 170 -9.43 20.92 10.33
C SER A 170 -8.93 19.51 10.01
N LEU A 171 -9.07 18.57 10.96
CA LEU A 171 -8.71 17.17 10.77
C LEU A 171 -9.59 16.52 9.70
N LEU A 172 -10.88 16.84 9.71
CA LEU A 172 -11.83 16.37 8.69
C LEU A 172 -11.44 16.84 7.29
N LYS A 173 -10.99 18.10 7.14
CA LYS A 173 -10.51 18.62 5.86
C LYS A 173 -9.33 17.82 5.34
N LYS A 174 -8.32 17.52 6.17
CA LYS A 174 -7.16 16.69 5.75
C LYS A 174 -7.56 15.31 5.22
N ILE A 175 -8.56 14.67 5.84
CA ILE A 175 -9.07 13.37 5.38
C ILE A 175 -9.80 13.52 4.04
N THR A 176 -10.58 14.59 3.88
CA THR A 176 -11.33 14.88 2.65
C THR A 176 -10.39 15.18 1.50
N ASP A 177 -9.38 16.04 1.72
CA ASP A 177 -8.35 16.37 0.74
C ASP A 177 -7.59 15.11 0.28
N TYR A 178 -7.29 14.20 1.21
CA TYR A 178 -6.69 12.90 0.88
C TYR A 178 -7.59 12.05 -0.02
N GLU A 179 -8.88 11.97 0.28
CA GLU A 179 -9.81 11.20 -0.54
C GLU A 179 -9.97 11.79 -1.93
N GLU A 180 -10.09 13.11 -2.05
CA GLU A 180 -10.17 13.81 -3.34
C GLU A 180 -8.92 13.52 -4.18
N LEU A 181 -7.72 13.65 -3.60
CA LEU A 181 -6.46 13.34 -4.28
C LEU A 181 -6.34 11.86 -4.67
N SER A 182 -6.86 10.95 -3.83
CA SER A 182 -6.86 9.51 -4.14
C SER A 182 -7.85 9.15 -5.24
N GLN A 183 -9.00 9.83 -5.28
CA GLN A 183 -10.02 9.68 -6.31
C GLN A 183 -9.55 10.26 -7.64
N GLU A 184 -8.88 11.42 -7.64
CA GLU A 184 -8.25 11.99 -8.84
C GLU A 184 -7.17 11.07 -9.42
N ARG A 185 -6.35 10.43 -8.57
CA ARG A 185 -5.37 9.43 -9.02
C ARG A 185 -6.00 8.15 -9.57
N THR A 186 -7.23 7.84 -9.14
CA THR A 186 -8.03 6.71 -9.66
C THR A 186 -8.80 7.12 -10.94
N MET A 187 -9.02 8.42 -11.13
CA MET A 187 -9.68 9.06 -12.26
C MET A 187 -8.65 9.72 -13.19
N ILE A 188 -7.60 9.00 -13.60
CA ILE A 188 -6.99 9.29 -14.91
C ILE A 188 -7.88 8.59 -15.93
N PRO A 189 -8.69 9.31 -16.72
CA PRO A 189 -9.41 8.70 -17.82
C PRO A 189 -8.38 8.23 -18.84
N GLN A 190 -8.56 7.01 -19.35
CA GLN A 190 -8.00 6.58 -20.64
C GLN A 190 -8.57 7.44 -21.79
N ARG A 191 -8.25 8.74 -21.82
CA ARG A 191 -8.83 9.65 -22.80
C ARG A 191 -7.91 10.81 -23.13
N SER A 192 -6.78 10.48 -23.77
CA SER A 192 -6.16 11.24 -24.87
C SER A 192 -4.73 10.73 -25.12
N LEU A 193 -4.62 9.59 -25.80
CA LEU A 193 -3.43 9.23 -26.59
C LEU A 193 -3.88 8.95 -28.03
N ASP A 194 -4.71 9.85 -28.56
CA ASP A 194 -4.81 10.12 -29.98
C ASP A 194 -4.43 11.60 -30.10
N GLU A 195 -3.55 11.95 -31.04
CA GLU A 195 -2.94 13.28 -31.24
C GLU A 195 -1.68 13.59 -30.40
N ILE A 196 -0.63 12.76 -30.55
CA ILE A 196 0.70 13.17 -31.03
C ILE A 196 1.32 11.90 -31.64
N SER A 197 0.85 11.53 -32.82
CA SER A 197 1.55 10.59 -33.70
C SER A 197 1.61 11.25 -35.07
N ASN A 198 2.62 12.10 -35.22
CA ASN A 198 3.11 12.64 -36.49
C ASN A 198 4.44 13.33 -36.22
N ASP A 199 5.47 12.54 -35.91
CA ASP A 199 6.69 12.62 -36.71
C ASP A 199 7.52 11.34 -36.55
N MET A 200 8.11 10.91 -37.66
CA MET A 200 9.05 9.78 -37.79
C MET A 200 8.50 8.35 -37.67
N SER A 201 7.84 7.89 -38.72
CA SER A 201 8.08 6.57 -39.32
C SER A 201 7.53 6.51 -40.75
N GLN A 202 8.10 7.30 -41.66
CA GLN A 202 8.12 6.94 -43.08
C GLN A 202 9.36 6.10 -43.32
N LEU A 203 9.13 4.85 -43.72
CA LEU A 203 9.92 3.90 -44.53
C LEU A 203 9.58 2.50 -43.99
N LEU A 204 8.96 1.54 -44.67
CA LEU A 204 8.49 1.36 -46.04
C LEU A 204 7.40 0.26 -45.99
N VAL A 205 6.25 0.56 -46.57
CA VAL A 205 5.54 -0.20 -47.62
C VAL A 205 5.35 -1.73 -47.47
N GLY A 206 4.09 -2.17 -47.52
CA GLY A 206 3.74 -3.54 -47.93
C GLY A 206 2.28 -3.94 -47.70
N GLU A 207 1.38 -3.48 -48.56
CA GLU A 207 -0.06 -3.81 -48.59
C GLU A 207 -0.36 -5.33 -48.70
N LYS A 208 -1.38 -5.83 -47.98
CA LYS A 208 -2.67 -6.29 -48.56
C LYS A 208 -3.58 -7.03 -47.54
N SER A 209 -4.72 -6.40 -47.28
CA SER A 209 -6.10 -6.95 -47.40
C SER A 209 -6.58 -8.16 -46.58
N LEU A 210 -7.50 -7.85 -45.64
CA LEU A 210 -8.84 -8.46 -45.40
C LEU A 210 -8.99 -10.00 -45.23
N ARG A 211 -9.38 -10.41 -44.01
CA ARG A 211 -10.58 -11.22 -43.63
C ARG A 211 -10.29 -12.26 -42.54
N ILE A 212 -11.22 -12.29 -41.58
CA ILE A 212 -11.38 -13.27 -40.48
C ILE A 212 -11.66 -14.67 -41.05
N PRO A 213 -11.07 -15.74 -40.49
CA PRO A 213 -11.91 -16.87 -40.01
C PRO A 213 -11.40 -17.53 -38.70
N PRO A 214 -12.20 -18.44 -38.11
CA PRO A 214 -12.16 -18.83 -36.69
C PRO A 214 -11.40 -20.15 -36.41
N MET A 215 -11.20 -20.43 -35.11
CA MET A 215 -11.12 -21.74 -34.42
C MET A 215 -10.53 -22.94 -35.19
N SER A 216 -9.36 -23.45 -34.79
CA SER A 216 -9.14 -24.80 -34.24
C SER A 216 -7.66 -25.22 -34.26
N ASP A 217 -7.33 -26.08 -33.29
CA ASP A 217 -6.27 -27.10 -33.19
C ASP A 217 -4.77 -26.77 -33.41
N SER A 218 -4.02 -27.03 -32.34
CA SER A 218 -2.59 -27.41 -32.22
C SER A 218 -2.08 -28.39 -33.31
N PRO A 219 -0.75 -28.67 -33.51
CA PRO A 219 0.49 -28.17 -32.88
C PRO A 219 1.60 -27.76 -33.89
N ARG A 220 2.48 -26.81 -33.54
CA ARG A 220 3.96 -26.99 -33.60
C ARG A 220 4.73 -25.73 -33.21
N GLU A 221 5.86 -25.98 -32.55
CA GLU A 221 6.87 -25.09 -32.03
C GLU A 221 7.33 -23.99 -33.00
N GLN A 222 7.39 -22.74 -32.50
CA GLN A 222 8.35 -21.74 -32.94
C GLN A 222 8.66 -20.81 -31.75
N ASN A 223 9.90 -20.89 -31.28
CA ASN A 223 10.47 -19.99 -30.28
C ASN A 223 10.67 -18.59 -30.88
N CYS A 224 10.15 -17.56 -30.22
CA CYS A 224 10.79 -16.25 -30.18
C CYS A 224 10.33 -15.50 -28.93
N GLY A 225 11.29 -15.08 -28.10
CA GLY A 225 11.05 -14.46 -26.81
C GLY A 225 10.79 -12.96 -26.89
N SER A 226 9.94 -12.49 -25.97
CA SER A 226 9.92 -11.12 -25.48
C SER A 226 9.43 -11.16 -24.02
N GLU A 227 10.34 -10.87 -23.10
CA GLU A 227 10.13 -10.89 -21.66
C GLU A 227 9.23 -9.72 -21.21
N THR A 228 7.94 -9.99 -21.04
CA THR A 228 7.08 -9.29 -20.09
C THR A 228 6.63 -10.31 -19.06
N SER A 229 7.49 -10.58 -18.07
CA SER A 229 7.27 -11.60 -17.04
C SER A 229 6.26 -11.12 -15.99
N ASP A 230 4.98 -11.08 -16.35
CA ASP A 230 3.99 -11.62 -15.41
C ASP A 230 4.27 -13.13 -15.37
N LYS A 231 4.61 -13.67 -14.19
CA LYS A 231 4.96 -15.09 -14.01
C LYS A 231 3.72 -15.97 -14.23
N VAL A 232 3.30 -16.11 -15.48
CA VAL A 232 2.27 -17.05 -15.91
C VAL A 232 2.89 -18.44 -15.79
N TYR A 233 2.31 -19.28 -14.93
CA TYR A 233 2.75 -20.65 -14.74
C TYR A 233 2.52 -21.44 -16.04
N GLN A 234 3.61 -21.76 -16.76
CA GLN A 234 3.57 -22.39 -18.09
C GLN A 234 3.04 -23.85 -18.09
N MET A 235 2.63 -24.41 -16.94
CA MET A 235 2.08 -25.76 -16.80
C MET A 235 2.99 -26.90 -17.31
N GLU A 236 4.24 -26.65 -17.70
CA GLU A 236 5.13 -27.63 -18.32
C GLU A 236 5.90 -28.52 -17.32
N SER A 237 5.83 -28.25 -16.01
CA SER A 237 6.60 -28.99 -14.99
C SER A 237 6.10 -30.42 -14.77
N LYS A 238 7.01 -31.37 -14.48
CA LYS A 238 6.66 -32.73 -14.05
C LYS A 238 7.27 -33.04 -12.67
N PRO A 239 6.46 -33.29 -11.62
CA PRO A 239 5.00 -33.29 -11.64
C PRO A 239 4.40 -31.89 -11.85
N ARG A 240 3.19 -31.84 -12.39
CA ARG A 240 2.43 -30.58 -12.55
C ARG A 240 1.88 -30.16 -11.18
N GLY A 241 1.83 -28.85 -10.92
CA GLY A 241 1.22 -28.31 -9.71
C GLY A 241 -0.28 -28.58 -9.64
N TYR A 242 -0.84 -28.64 -8.43
CA TYR A 242 -2.27 -28.82 -8.20
C TYR A 242 -2.97 -27.47 -8.00
N CYS A 243 -4.12 -27.28 -8.64
CA CYS A 243 -5.01 -26.13 -8.40
C CYS A 243 -6.25 -26.63 -7.67
N LEU A 244 -6.49 -26.07 -6.47
CA LEU A 244 -7.68 -26.32 -5.67
C LEU A 244 -8.63 -25.13 -5.81
N ILE A 245 -9.85 -25.40 -6.26
CA ILE A 245 -10.90 -24.40 -6.38
C ILE A 245 -11.96 -24.71 -5.32
N PHE A 246 -12.10 -23.82 -4.34
CA PHE A 246 -13.19 -23.87 -3.37
C PHE A 246 -14.30 -22.93 -3.84
N ASN A 247 -15.48 -23.48 -4.10
CA ASN A 247 -16.66 -22.71 -4.46
C ASN A 247 -17.74 -22.94 -3.40
N ASN A 248 -17.86 -21.99 -2.48
CA ASN A 248 -18.83 -22.04 -1.37
C ASN A 248 -20.16 -21.35 -1.72
N TYR A 249 -20.45 -21.15 -3.01
CA TYR A 249 -21.66 -20.49 -3.46
C TYR A 249 -22.80 -21.50 -3.64
N ASP A 250 -23.98 -21.20 -3.10
CA ASP A 250 -25.18 -22.02 -3.29
C ASP A 250 -25.88 -21.66 -4.60
N PHE A 251 -25.85 -22.60 -5.55
CA PHE A 251 -26.48 -22.42 -6.86
C PHE A 251 -27.96 -22.83 -6.89
N SER A 252 -28.58 -23.11 -5.74
CA SER A 252 -29.99 -23.55 -5.65
C SER A 252 -30.98 -22.58 -6.28
N ILE A 253 -30.74 -21.27 -6.17
CA ILE A 253 -31.59 -20.23 -6.78
C ILE A 253 -31.40 -20.24 -8.30
N ALA A 254 -30.14 -20.21 -8.76
CA ALA A 254 -29.81 -20.21 -10.19
C ALA A 254 -30.34 -21.46 -10.92
N ARG A 255 -30.37 -22.63 -10.26
CA ARG A 255 -30.96 -23.85 -10.80
C ARG A 255 -32.46 -23.76 -11.01
N LYS A 256 -33.19 -22.99 -10.21
CA LYS A 256 -34.64 -22.79 -10.36
C LYS A 256 -34.96 -21.80 -11.47
N GLU A 257 -34.15 -20.74 -11.60
CA GLU A 257 -34.44 -19.64 -12.51
C GLU A 257 -33.95 -19.89 -13.94
N VAL A 258 -32.91 -20.72 -14.13
CA VAL A 258 -32.29 -20.93 -15.45
C VAL A 258 -32.53 -22.36 -15.95
N PRO A 259 -33.34 -22.56 -17.01
CA PRO A 259 -33.66 -23.90 -17.56
C PRO A 259 -32.43 -24.76 -17.88
N LYS A 260 -31.34 -24.15 -18.39
CA LYS A 260 -30.09 -24.84 -18.74
C LYS A 260 -29.32 -25.39 -17.53
N LEU A 261 -29.58 -24.88 -16.33
CA LEU A 261 -28.87 -25.28 -15.10
C LEU A 261 -29.63 -26.32 -14.27
N HIS A 262 -30.86 -26.67 -14.66
CA HIS A 262 -31.69 -27.65 -13.94
C HIS A 262 -31.05 -29.04 -13.86
N SER A 263 -30.22 -29.41 -14.84
CA SER A 263 -29.53 -30.70 -14.90
C SER A 263 -28.26 -30.76 -14.06
N ILE A 264 -27.78 -29.63 -13.53
CA ILE A 264 -26.56 -29.58 -12.73
C ILE A 264 -26.91 -29.96 -11.29
N LYS A 265 -26.35 -31.06 -10.81
CA LYS A 265 -26.49 -31.51 -9.42
C LYS A 265 -25.42 -30.86 -8.54
N ASP A 266 -25.71 -30.75 -7.25
CA ASP A 266 -24.67 -30.44 -6.27
C ASP A 266 -23.58 -31.51 -6.33
N ARG A 267 -22.34 -31.05 -6.48
CA ARG A 267 -21.17 -31.92 -6.38
C ARG A 267 -20.80 -31.99 -4.91
N ASN A 268 -21.15 -33.10 -4.27
CA ASN A 268 -20.49 -33.46 -3.01
C ASN A 268 -19.00 -33.64 -3.35
N GLY A 269 -18.12 -32.99 -2.58
CA GLY A 269 -16.68 -33.12 -2.77
C GLY A 269 -16.26 -34.60 -2.81
N THR A 270 -15.15 -34.90 -3.47
CA THR A 270 -14.59 -36.25 -3.47
C THR A 270 -14.29 -36.69 -2.04
N ASP A 271 -14.65 -37.92 -1.66
CA ASP A 271 -14.49 -38.48 -0.30
C ASP A 271 -13.05 -38.49 0.26
N LEU A 272 -12.07 -37.99 -0.51
CA LEU A 272 -10.69 -37.76 -0.08
C LEU A 272 -10.55 -36.59 0.92
N ASP A 273 -11.49 -35.65 0.96
CA ASP A 273 -11.43 -34.49 1.88
C ASP A 273 -12.16 -34.74 3.21
N ALA A 274 -12.97 -35.80 3.32
CA ALA A 274 -13.73 -36.13 4.53
C ALA A 274 -12.96 -37.02 5.53
N GLY A 275 -11.74 -37.44 5.19
CA GLY A 275 -10.96 -38.44 5.92
C GLY A 275 -9.61 -37.97 6.47
N LYS A 276 -9.47 -36.70 6.89
CA LYS A 276 -8.32 -36.22 7.67
C LYS A 276 -8.73 -35.33 8.82
#